data_AF-A0A2D7JQH6-F1
#
_entry.id   AF-A0A2D7JQH6-F1
#
_cell.length_a   1.000
_cell.length_b   1.000
_cell.length_c   1.000
_cell.angle_alpha   90.00
_cell.angle_beta   90.00
_cell.angle_gamma   90.00
#
_symmetry.space_group_name_H-M   'P 1'
#
loop_
_entity.id
_entity.type
_entity.pdbx_description
1 polymer ?
#
loop_
_entity_poly.entity_id
_entity_poly.type
_entity_poly.pdbx_seq_one_letter_code
_entity_poly.pdbx_strand_id
1 'polypeptide(L)' 'MFDDPAEAPLTVNFLLVADFSLIAFASAIEPLRLANRAMGRELYRWRLLSIDGQPVIASGGMMVHVDGAARDLDR' A
#
# COMPACT_ATOMS: atom_id res chain seq x y z
N MET A 1 -19.57 2.73 11.58
CA MET A 1 -19.05 3.36 12.81
C MET A 1 -17.60 2.92 12.85
N PHE A 2 -16.66 3.83 12.62
CA PHE A 2 -15.23 3.53 12.70
C PHE A 2 -14.87 3.75 14.16
N ASP A 3 -14.47 2.70 14.87
CA ASP A 3 -14.43 2.68 16.32
C ASP A 3 -13.20 3.45 16.87
N ASP A 4 -13.34 3.72 18.16
CA ASP A 4 -12.37 4.02 19.20
C ASP A 4 -10.87 4.14 18.82
N PRO A 5 -10.10 5.10 19.39
CA PRO A 5 -8.63 5.15 19.33
C PRO A 5 -7.88 3.87 19.76
N ALA A 6 -8.56 2.84 20.30
CA ALA A 6 -8.05 1.48 20.50
C ALA A 6 -8.09 0.54 19.26
N GLU A 7 -8.75 0.91 18.16
CA GLU A 7 -8.73 0.13 16.92
C GLU A 7 -7.37 0.24 16.23
N ALA A 8 -6.73 -0.92 16.01
CA ALA A 8 -5.48 -1.02 15.29
C ALA A 8 -5.55 -0.37 13.89
N PRO A 9 -4.44 0.18 13.35
CA PRO A 9 -4.45 0.77 12.02
C PRO A 9 -4.96 -0.21 10.96
N LEU A 10 -5.85 0.26 10.08
CA LEU A 10 -6.33 -0.54 8.96
C LEU A 10 -5.17 -0.77 7.99
N THR A 11 -4.85 -2.04 7.72
CA THR A 11 -3.79 -2.40 6.76
C THR A 11 -4.37 -2.60 5.37
N VAL A 12 -3.87 -1.85 4.38
CA VAL A 12 -4.23 -1.94 2.97
C VAL A 12 -3.10 -2.58 2.18
N ASN A 13 -3.37 -3.71 1.53
CA ASN A 13 -2.38 -4.37 0.66
C ASN A 13 -2.55 -3.88 -0.79
N PHE A 14 -1.50 -3.30 -1.35
CA PHE A 14 -1.43 -2.92 -2.77
C PHE A 14 -0.71 -4.00 -3.55
N LEU A 15 -1.43 -4.76 -4.36
CA LEU A 15 -0.84 -5.67 -5.32
C LEU A 15 -0.38 -4.90 -6.57
N LEU A 16 0.93 -4.79 -6.75
CA LEU A 16 1.54 -4.23 -7.94
C LEU A 16 1.73 -5.34 -8.97
N VAL A 17 1.22 -5.10 -10.17
CA VAL A 17 1.40 -5.97 -11.35
C VAL A 17 2.26 -5.27 -12.38
N ALA A 18 2.90 -6.03 -13.28
CA ALA A 18 3.69 -5.44 -14.36
C ALA A 18 2.90 -4.36 -15.12
N ASP A 19 3.58 -3.27 -15.47
CA ASP A 19 3.01 -2.09 -16.14
C ASP A 19 1.91 -1.36 -15.37
N PHE A 20 1.84 -1.50 -14.04
CA PHE A 20 0.95 -0.67 -13.24
C PHE A 20 1.24 0.84 -13.42
N SER A 21 0.21 1.67 -13.27
CA SER A 21 0.35 3.13 -13.32
C SER A 21 0.91 3.67 -12.00
N LEU A 22 2.12 4.23 -12.05
CA LEU A 22 2.75 4.89 -10.90
C LEU A 22 1.90 6.06 -10.37
N ILE A 23 1.26 6.82 -11.26
CA ILE A 23 0.42 7.97 -10.88
C ILE A 23 -0.84 7.49 -10.16
N ALA A 24 -1.48 6.42 -10.64
CA ALA A 24 -2.66 5.86 -9.98
C ALA A 24 -2.30 5.30 -8.60
N PHE A 25 -1.19 4.58 -8.51
CA PHE A 25 -0.67 4.07 -7.24
C PHE A 25 -0.37 5.21 -6.23
N ALA A 26 0.34 6.26 -6.65
CA ALA A 26 0.61 7.42 -5.81
C ALA A 26 -0.67 8.13 -5.36
N SER A 27 -1.64 8.25 -6.27
CA SER A 27 -2.95 8.87 -5.98
C SER A 27 -3.77 8.06 -4.98
N ALA A 28 -3.56 6.74 -4.89
CA ALA A 28 -4.22 5.89 -3.90
C ALA A 28 -3.56 5.95 -2.52
N ILE A 29 -2.23 6.08 -2.45
CA ILE A 29 -1.50 6.20 -1.17
C ILE A 29 -1.66 7.58 -0.54
N GLU A 30 -1.66 8.64 -1.34
CA GLU A 30 -1.57 10.00 -0.85
C GLU A 30 -2.69 10.40 0.13
N PRO A 31 -3.98 10.03 -0.10
CA PRO A 31 -5.04 10.26 0.88
C PRO A 31 -4.82 9.55 2.21
N LEU A 32 -4.32 8.31 2.20
CA LEU A 32 -4.04 7.54 3.43
C LEU A 32 -2.93 8.22 4.24
N ARG A 33 -1.86 8.64 3.56
CA ARG A 33 -0.75 9.38 4.17
C ARG A 33 -1.22 10.72 4.75
N LEU A 34 -2.07 11.44 4.03
CA LEU A 34 -2.63 12.71 4.48
C LEU A 34 -3.56 12.52 5.68
N ALA A 35 -4.38 11.47 5.69
CA ALA A 35 -5.24 11.14 6.83
C ALA A 35 -4.42 10.83 8.09
N ASN A 36 -3.37 10.01 7.97
CA ASN A 36 -2.45 9.75 9.09
C ASN A 36 -1.81 11.04 9.61
N ARG A 37 -1.36 11.91 8.69
CA ARG A 37 -0.77 13.20 9.06
C ARG A 37 -1.77 14.11 9.77
N ALA A 38 -2.99 14.22 9.26
CA ALA A 38 -4.04 15.07 9.83
C ALA A 38 -4.44 14.63 11.23
N MET A 39 -4.39 13.32 11.50
CA MET A 39 -4.81 12.74 12.78
C MET A 39 -3.67 12.64 13.80
N GLY A 40 -2.43 12.88 13.40
CA GLY A 40 -1.26 12.78 14.27
C GLY A 40 -0.98 11.35 14.78
N ARG A 41 -1.63 10.34 14.20
CA ARG A 41 -1.47 8.92 14.51
C ARG A 41 -1.70 8.07 13.27
N GLU A 42 -1.25 6.82 13.30
CA GLU A 42 -1.46 5.86 12.22
C GLU A 42 -2.92 5.38 12.21
N LEU A 43 -3.70 5.81 11.22
CA LEU A 43 -5.02 5.24 10.92
C LEU A 43 -4.92 4.12 9.88
N TYR A 44 -3.99 4.30 8.94
CA TYR A 44 -3.79 3.39 7.82
C TYR A 44 -2.33 2.95 7.77
N ARG A 45 -2.14 1.65 7.58
CA ARG A 45 -0.88 1.05 7.14
C ARG A 45 -1.05 0.55 5.73
N TRP A 46 0.02 0.49 4.97
CA TRP A 46 0.00 -0.18 3.68
C TRP A 46 1.19 -1.10 3.51
N ARG A 47 0.99 -2.14 2.70
CA ARG A 47 2.05 -3.03 2.22
C ARG A 47 1.99 -3.11 0.71
N LEU A 48 3.14 -3.16 0.08
CA LEU A 48 3.29 -3.37 -1.35
C LEU A 48 3.57 -4.85 -1.56
N LEU A 49 2.80 -5.50 -2.41
CA LEU A 49 2.99 -6.89 -2.76
C LEU A 49 3.16 -7.00 -4.27
N SER A 50 3.91 -8.00 -4.71
CA SER A 50 3.87 -8.46 -6.10
C SER A 50 3.44 -9.92 -6.14
N ILE A 51 3.23 -10.48 -7.34
CA ILE A 51 2.82 -11.88 -7.47
C ILE A 51 3.87 -12.83 -6.86
N ASP A 52 5.16 -12.52 -7.03
CA ASP A 52 6.29 -13.38 -6.68
C ASP A 52 7.20 -12.81 -5.58
N GLY A 53 6.90 -11.62 -5.07
CA GLY A 53 7.71 -10.92 -4.07
C GLY A 53 8.92 -10.20 -4.65
N GLN A 54 9.08 -10.16 -5.98
CA GLN A 54 10.12 -9.41 -6.65
C GLN A 54 9.67 -7.96 -6.95
N PRO A 55 10.62 -7.02 -7.14
CA PRO A 55 10.30 -5.67 -7.57
C PRO A 55 9.52 -5.63 -8.88
N VAL A 56 8.62 -4.66 -9.02
CA VAL A 56 7.74 -4.51 -10.18
C VAL A 56 8.08 -3.23 -10.93
N ILE A 57 8.13 -3.31 -12.26
CA ILE A 57 8.36 -2.14 -13.12
C ILE A 57 7.00 -1.52 -13.45
N ALA A 58 6.85 -0.24 -13.11
CA ALA A 58 5.69 0.56 -13.49
C ALA A 58 5.72 0.90 -14.99
N SER A 59 4.58 1.30 -15.57
CA SER A 59 4.48 1.65 -16.99
C SER A 59 5.41 2.78 -17.45
N GLY A 60 5.92 3.60 -16.52
CA GLY A 60 6.92 4.64 -16.76
C GLY A 60 8.38 4.17 -16.67
N GLY A 61 8.63 2.86 -16.52
CA GLY A 61 9.97 2.27 -16.41
C GLY A 61 10.60 2.32 -15.02
N MET A 62 9.94 2.91 -14.02
CA MET A 62 10.46 2.93 -12.65
C MET A 62 10.23 1.59 -11.95
N MET A 63 11.29 1.05 -11.36
CA MET A 63 11.23 -0.16 -10.54
C MET A 63 10.83 0.18 -9.11
N VAL A 64 9.87 -0.57 -8.57
CA VAL A 64 9.36 -0.42 -7.20
C VAL A 64 9.59 -1.71 -6.41
N HIS A 65 10.32 -1.60 -5.30
CA HIS A 65 10.48 -2.71 -4.35
C HIS A 65 9.17 -2.98 -3.60
N VAL A 66 8.93 -4.24 -3.27
CA VAL A 66 7.74 -4.71 -2.55
C VAL A 66 8.11 -5.35 -1.21
N ASP A 67 7.14 -5.41 -0.30
CA ASP A 67 7.28 -5.99 1.04
C ASP A 67 7.12 -7.52 1.06
N GLY A 68 6.70 -8.13 -0.04
CA GLY A 68 6.47 -9.57 -0.13
C GLY A 68 5.64 -10.00 -1.33
N ALA A 69 5.27 -11.29 -1.32
CA ALA A 69 4.49 -11.89 -2.38
C ALA A 69 3.00 -11.91 -2.03
N ALA A 70 2.11 -11.94 -3.04
CA ALA A 70 0.67 -12.03 -2.85
C ALA A 70 0.26 -13.27 -2.04
N ARG A 71 1.04 -14.35 -2.12
CA ARG A 71 0.84 -15.57 -1.31
C ARG A 71 0.99 -15.36 0.20
N ASP A 72 1.54 -14.21 0.62
CA ASP A 72 1.72 -13.86 2.03
C ASP A 72 0.50 -13.14 2.63
N LEU A 73 -0.60 -12.97 1.86
CA LEU A 73 -1.83 -12.30 2.32
C LEU A 73 -2.59 -13.06 3.42
N ASP A 74 -2.47 -14.39 3.47
CA ASP A 74 -3.19 -15.25 4.42
C ASP A 74 -2.40 -15.53 5.71
N ARG A 75 -1.33 -14.75 5.99
CA ARG A 75 -0.43 -14.94 7.13
C ARG A 75 -0.58 -13.87 8.19
#